data_AF-A0A8S8Z9J6-F1
#
_entry.id   AF-A0A8S8Z9J6-F1
#
_cell.length_a   1.000
_cell.length_b   1.000
_cell.length_c   1.000
_cell.angle_alpha   90.00
_cell.angle_beta   90.00
_cell.angle_gamma   90.00
#
_symmetry.space_group_name_H-M   'P 1'
#
loop_
_entity.id
_entity.type
_entity.pdbx_description
1 polymer ?
#
loop_
_entity_poly.entity_id
_entity_poly.type
_entity_poly.pdbx_seq_one_letter_code
_entity_poly.pdbx_strand_id
1 'polypeptide(L)'
;MPQKLAKIQEFLIKKIYEILGTLEEKGWIGSDDSRPTKYFAKAPSNALETTKQNADTIFSENKNVILSELIPLYEKTGTSEKPDIWFISGAMNIVSKIMEMVEHCREEVMIAVPQAGELIVKQALPKLRQLHDKGIKITILISDEFDKESIKAISRVADVKVKGGLFGGGIISDKRYVVILLGPEISSSTSSEIVAIWADHAGLAGFAREYFDFLLKDAKKA
;
A
#
# COMPACT_ATOMS: atom_id res chain seq x y z
N MET A 1 31.33 22.79 49.04
CA MET A 1 31.68 21.74 48.04
C MET A 1 30.93 20.41 48.25
N PRO A 2 30.89 19.82 49.47
CA PRO A 2 30.28 18.49 49.68
C PRO A 2 28.77 18.41 49.41
N GLN A 3 28.01 19.44 49.81
CA GLN A 3 26.55 19.50 49.59
C GLN A 3 26.15 19.59 48.11
N LYS A 4 26.98 20.20 47.26
CA LYS A 4 26.72 20.26 45.80
C LYS A 4 26.92 18.90 45.14
N LEU A 5 27.97 18.16 45.54
CA LEU A 5 28.25 16.81 45.06
C LEU A 5 27.13 15.83 45.45
N ALA A 6 26.67 15.87 46.70
CA ALA A 6 25.57 15.04 47.18
C ALA A 6 24.27 15.29 46.38
N LYS A 7 23.96 16.55 46.09
CA LYS A 7 22.74 16.93 45.34
C LYS A 7 22.77 16.45 43.87
N ILE A 8 23.95 16.44 43.24
CA ILE A 8 24.14 15.92 41.89
C ILE A 8 23.98 14.40 41.87
N GLN A 9 24.53 13.68 42.85
CA GLN A 9 24.38 12.24 42.96
C GLN A 9 22.91 11.83 43.15
N GLU A 10 22.17 12.53 44.02
CA GLU A 10 20.75 12.25 44.23
C GLU A 10 19.92 12.45 42.95
N PHE A 11 20.22 13.50 42.19
CA PHE A 11 19.57 13.77 40.90
C PHE A 11 19.85 12.66 39.87
N LEU A 12 21.10 12.23 39.75
CA LEU A 12 21.49 11.16 38.82
C LEU A 12 20.81 9.83 39.15
N ILE A 13 20.73 9.49 40.43
CA ILE A 13 20.05 8.28 40.90
C ILE A 13 18.56 8.34 40.53
N LYS A 14 17.88 9.46 40.80
CA LYS A 14 16.49 9.66 40.40
C LYS A 14 16.29 9.50 38.90
N LYS A 15 17.20 10.05 38.09
CA LYS A 15 17.12 9.94 36.63
C LYS A 15 17.31 8.52 36.11
N ILE A 16 18.18 7.73 36.75
CA ILE A 16 18.37 6.31 36.43
C ILE A 16 17.07 5.53 36.67
N TYR A 17 16.41 5.72 37.81
CA TYR A 17 15.14 5.05 38.09
C TYR A 17 14.01 5.48 37.15
N GLU A 18 13.96 6.75 36.74
CA GLU A 18 13.01 7.23 35.74
C GLU A 18 13.22 6.52 34.39
N ILE A 19 14.47 6.40 33.94
CA ILE A 19 14.83 5.71 32.68
C ILE A 19 14.49 4.22 32.77
N LEU A 20 14.80 3.57 33.89
CA LEU A 20 14.48 2.16 34.11
C LEU A 20 12.96 1.94 34.09
N GLY A 21 12.18 2.80 34.74
CA GLY A 21 10.72 2.75 34.68
C GLY A 21 10.18 2.88 33.25
N THR A 22 10.69 3.83 32.46
CA THR A 22 10.28 3.98 31.06
C THR A 22 10.65 2.75 30.20
N LEU A 23 11.81 2.14 30.44
CA LEU A 23 12.22 0.94 29.73
C LEU A 23 11.37 -0.28 30.12
N GLU A 24 10.94 -0.34 31.37
CA GLU A 24 10.05 -1.39 31.87
C GLU A 24 8.65 -1.26 31.29
N GLU A 25 8.07 -0.05 31.30
CA GLU A 25 6.78 0.25 30.64
C GLU A 25 6.81 -0.09 29.15
N LYS A 26 7.93 0.19 28.47
CA LYS A 26 8.13 -0.16 27.06
C LYS A 26 8.42 -1.65 26.83
N GLY A 27 8.57 -2.46 27.88
CA GLY A 27 8.82 -3.88 27.78
C GLY A 27 10.26 -4.27 27.40
N TRP A 28 11.23 -3.38 27.55
CA TRP A 28 12.65 -3.65 27.26
C TRP A 28 13.40 -4.28 28.43
N ILE A 29 12.93 -4.04 29.65
CA ILE A 29 13.46 -4.65 30.87
C ILE A 29 12.31 -5.26 31.69
N GLY A 30 12.63 -6.11 32.64
CA GLY A 30 11.75 -6.52 33.73
C GLY A 30 12.39 -6.24 35.08
N SER A 31 11.59 -6.21 36.12
CA SER A 31 12.05 -6.13 37.50
C SER A 31 11.65 -7.37 38.30
N ASP A 32 12.33 -7.61 39.42
CA ASP A 32 11.90 -8.56 40.44
C ASP A 32 11.34 -7.83 41.68
N ASP A 33 10.53 -8.54 42.47
CA ASP A 33 9.97 -8.01 43.72
C ASP A 33 11.01 -7.99 44.87
N SER A 34 12.31 -8.10 44.57
CA SER A 34 13.36 -8.14 45.58
C SER A 34 13.65 -6.75 46.16
N ARG A 35 14.33 -6.71 47.31
CA ARG A 35 14.79 -5.46 47.94
C ARG A 35 16.30 -5.50 48.15
N PRO A 36 17.10 -4.68 47.44
CA PRO A 36 16.68 -3.69 46.44
C PRO A 36 16.19 -4.34 45.13
N THR A 37 15.21 -3.72 44.47
CA THR A 37 14.66 -4.15 43.17
C THR A 37 15.77 -4.32 42.14
N LYS A 38 15.80 -5.46 41.48
CA LYS A 38 16.77 -5.73 40.41
C LYS A 38 16.07 -5.70 39.07
N TYR A 39 16.70 -5.01 38.13
CA TYR A 39 16.25 -4.92 36.75
C TYR A 39 17.10 -5.86 35.86
N PHE A 40 16.45 -6.49 34.88
CA PHE A 40 17.10 -7.36 33.91
C PHE A 40 16.60 -7.06 32.50
N ALA A 41 17.51 -7.12 31.52
CA ALA A 41 17.15 -6.91 30.12
C ALA A 41 16.32 -8.08 29.59
N LYS A 42 15.27 -7.78 28.82
CA LYS A 42 14.55 -8.79 28.04
C LYS A 42 15.25 -9.04 26.71
N ALA A 43 14.98 -10.20 26.10
CA ALA A 43 15.51 -10.50 24.77
C ALA A 43 15.07 -9.43 23.75
N PRO A 44 15.97 -8.92 22.88
CA PRO A 44 15.62 -7.88 21.91
C PRO A 44 14.46 -8.25 20.99
N SER A 45 14.34 -9.53 20.60
CA SER A 45 13.20 -10.03 19.82
C SER A 45 11.86 -9.80 20.51
N ASN A 46 11.78 -10.12 21.80
CA ASN A 46 10.55 -10.00 22.58
C ASN A 46 10.24 -8.52 22.85
N ALA A 47 11.25 -7.72 23.18
CA ALA A 47 11.08 -6.29 23.40
C ALA A 47 10.58 -5.56 22.14
N LEU A 48 11.10 -5.92 20.96
CA LEU A 48 10.62 -5.40 19.67
C LEU A 48 9.18 -5.82 19.39
N GLU A 49 8.82 -7.08 19.64
CA GLU A 49 7.46 -7.57 19.44
C GLU A 49 6.46 -6.87 20.37
N THR A 50 6.79 -6.71 21.66
CA THR A 50 5.98 -5.92 22.60
C THR A 50 5.87 -4.45 22.17
N THR A 51 6.97 -3.84 21.72
CA THR A 51 6.95 -2.45 21.23
C THR A 51 6.01 -2.31 20.02
N LYS A 52 6.03 -3.27 19.09
CA LYS A 52 5.12 -3.30 17.94
C LYS A 52 3.66 -3.45 18.38
N GLN A 53 3.37 -4.42 19.23
CA GLN A 53 2.01 -4.66 19.73
C GLN A 53 1.44 -3.43 20.44
N ASN A 54 2.26 -2.75 21.25
CA ASN A 54 1.86 -1.51 21.93
C ASN A 54 1.58 -0.39 20.93
N ALA A 55 2.43 -0.22 19.91
CA ALA A 55 2.20 0.77 18.86
C ALA A 55 0.91 0.47 18.07
N ASP A 56 0.67 -0.78 17.71
CA ASP A 56 -0.54 -1.22 17.01
C ASP A 56 -1.80 -0.98 17.87
N THR A 57 -1.71 -1.22 19.18
CA THR A 57 -2.80 -0.98 20.14
C THR A 57 -3.12 0.51 20.25
N ILE A 58 -2.10 1.34 20.51
CA ILE A 58 -2.25 2.80 20.60
C ILE A 58 -2.82 3.36 19.29
N PHE A 59 -2.33 2.88 18.14
CA PHE A 59 -2.85 3.29 16.84
C PHE A 59 -4.31 2.91 16.67
N SER A 60 -4.70 1.68 17.04
CA SER A 60 -6.08 1.21 16.95
C SER A 60 -7.03 1.98 17.86
N GLU A 61 -6.62 2.28 19.10
CA GLU A 61 -7.40 3.08 20.05
C GLU A 61 -7.60 4.50 19.54
N ASN A 62 -6.51 5.16 19.12
CA ASN A 62 -6.56 6.49 18.54
C ASN A 62 -7.41 6.53 17.27
N LYS A 63 -7.29 5.53 16.39
CA LYS A 63 -8.12 5.41 15.19
C LYS A 63 -9.60 5.41 15.55
N ASN A 64 -10.01 4.63 16.54
CA ASN A 64 -11.42 4.55 16.92
C ASN A 64 -11.96 5.91 17.41
N VAL A 65 -11.20 6.61 18.26
CA VAL A 65 -11.55 7.95 18.75
C VAL A 65 -11.59 8.97 17.61
N ILE A 66 -10.58 8.98 16.75
CA ILE A 66 -10.50 9.90 15.61
C ILE A 66 -11.69 9.68 14.68
N LEU A 67 -12.00 8.44 14.33
CA LEU A 67 -13.12 8.15 13.43
C LEU A 67 -14.47 8.47 14.07
N SER A 68 -14.68 8.16 15.36
CA SER A 68 -15.96 8.45 16.03
C SER A 68 -16.23 9.95 16.16
N GLU A 69 -15.20 10.76 16.34
CA GLU A 69 -15.33 12.21 16.49
C GLU A 69 -15.33 12.94 15.14
N LEU A 70 -14.44 12.57 14.22
CA LEU A 70 -14.27 13.30 12.97
C LEU A 70 -15.25 12.90 11.88
N ILE A 71 -15.68 11.62 11.78
CA ILE A 71 -16.65 11.20 10.75
C ILE A 71 -17.96 12.01 10.85
N PRO A 72 -18.59 12.16 12.04
CA PRO A 72 -19.83 12.93 12.13
C PRO A 72 -19.65 14.41 11.77
N LEU A 73 -18.50 15.01 12.08
CA LEU A 73 -18.19 16.39 11.70
C LEU A 73 -18.01 16.51 10.18
N TYR A 74 -17.35 15.51 9.59
CA TYR A 74 -17.10 15.41 8.16
C TYR A 74 -18.36 15.18 7.33
N GLU A 75 -19.26 14.31 7.79
CA GLU A 75 -20.54 14.05 7.12
C GLU A 75 -21.49 15.26 7.25
N LYS A 76 -21.47 15.95 8.39
CA LYS A 76 -22.28 17.17 8.62
C LYS A 76 -21.91 18.33 7.69
N THR A 77 -20.67 18.41 7.23
CA THR A 77 -20.26 19.44 6.27
C THR A 77 -20.78 19.17 4.85
N GLY A 78 -21.45 18.03 4.60
CA GLY A 78 -21.94 17.65 3.28
C GLY A 78 -20.83 17.41 2.26
N THR A 79 -19.58 17.49 2.71
CA THR A 79 -18.38 17.17 1.96
C THR A 79 -18.17 15.67 2.11
N SER A 80 -18.82 14.89 1.24
CA SER A 80 -18.25 13.59 0.90
C SER A 80 -16.79 13.84 0.49
N GLU A 81 -15.87 12.95 0.86
CA GLU A 81 -14.51 12.95 0.30
C GLU A 81 -14.75 12.95 -1.18
N LYS A 82 -14.55 14.09 -1.86
CA LYS A 82 -14.73 14.12 -3.30
C LYS A 82 -13.63 13.20 -3.76
N PRO A 83 -13.96 11.97 -4.18
CA PRO A 83 -12.92 11.16 -4.72
C PRO A 83 -12.46 11.93 -5.94
N ASP A 84 -11.17 12.19 -5.97
CA ASP A 84 -10.48 12.86 -7.04
C ASP A 84 -10.51 11.85 -8.21
N ILE A 85 -11.68 11.75 -8.84
CA ILE A 85 -12.03 10.87 -9.96
C ILE A 85 -12.14 11.75 -11.19
N TRP A 86 -11.36 11.42 -12.21
CA TRP A 86 -11.42 12.07 -13.50
C TRP A 86 -11.62 11.07 -14.62
N PHE A 87 -12.45 11.46 -15.57
CA PHE A 87 -12.50 10.80 -16.87
C PHE A 87 -11.36 11.34 -17.73
N ILE A 88 -10.61 10.43 -18.33
CA ILE A 88 -9.49 10.74 -19.23
C ILE A 88 -9.81 10.13 -20.58
N SER A 89 -9.91 10.98 -21.60
CA SER A 89 -10.16 10.54 -22.98
C SER A 89 -8.89 10.64 -23.82
N GLY A 90 -8.74 9.70 -24.76
CA GLY A 90 -7.64 9.64 -25.69
C GLY A 90 -6.46 8.82 -25.18
N ALA A 91 -5.94 7.93 -26.03
CA ALA A 91 -4.90 6.97 -25.68
C ALA A 91 -3.65 7.63 -25.08
N MET A 92 -3.22 8.77 -25.63
CA MET A 92 -2.00 9.46 -25.16
C MET A 92 -2.16 10.03 -23.75
N ASN A 93 -3.33 10.61 -23.44
CA ASN A 93 -3.61 11.13 -22.10
C ASN A 93 -3.66 10.01 -21.06
N ILE A 94 -4.29 8.89 -21.42
CA ILE A 94 -4.35 7.69 -20.57
C ILE A 94 -2.95 7.14 -20.31
N VAL A 95 -2.13 6.96 -21.36
CA VAL A 95 -0.75 6.48 -21.24
C VAL A 95 0.08 7.43 -20.37
N SER A 96 -0.04 8.74 -20.59
CA SER A 96 0.67 9.75 -19.77
C SER A 96 0.31 9.61 -18.29
N LYS A 97 -0.98 9.42 -17.97
CA LYS A 97 -1.40 9.28 -16.57
C LYS A 97 -0.93 7.97 -15.93
N ILE A 98 -0.95 6.87 -16.69
CA ILE A 98 -0.39 5.59 -16.24
C ILE A 98 1.12 5.74 -15.96
N MET A 99 1.86 6.40 -16.83
CA MET A 99 3.31 6.61 -16.65
C MET A 99 3.62 7.49 -15.43
N GLU A 100 2.85 8.57 -15.22
CA GLU A 100 2.94 9.42 -14.03
C GLU A 100 2.72 8.62 -12.74
N MET A 101 1.66 7.80 -12.70
CA MET A 101 1.35 6.94 -11.55
C MET A 101 2.48 5.93 -11.28
N VAL A 102 2.97 5.27 -12.33
CA VAL A 102 4.01 4.25 -12.23
C VAL A 102 5.36 4.85 -11.80
N GLU A 103 5.67 6.11 -12.13
CA GLU A 103 6.90 6.77 -11.68
C GLU A 103 6.95 6.95 -10.14
N HIS A 104 5.79 7.20 -9.54
CA HIS A 104 5.64 7.42 -8.11
C HIS A 104 5.41 6.14 -7.31
N CYS A 105 5.25 4.99 -7.98
CA CYS A 105 5.04 3.71 -7.33
C CYS A 105 6.23 3.33 -6.42
N ARG A 106 5.93 2.75 -5.26
CA ARG A 106 6.89 2.36 -4.22
C ARG A 106 6.76 0.90 -3.76
N GLU A 107 5.57 0.32 -3.78
CA GLU A 107 5.31 -1.00 -3.19
C GLU A 107 4.89 -2.03 -4.23
N GLU A 108 3.81 -1.76 -4.96
CA GLU A 108 3.24 -2.72 -5.90
C GLU A 108 2.45 -2.10 -7.04
N VAL A 109 2.48 -2.80 -8.18
CA VAL A 109 1.64 -2.52 -9.35
C VAL A 109 0.88 -3.77 -9.74
N MET A 110 -0.44 -3.64 -9.89
CA MET A 110 -1.34 -4.70 -10.33
C MET A 110 -1.98 -4.28 -11.66
N ILE A 111 -1.84 -5.10 -12.71
CA ILE A 111 -2.26 -4.76 -14.07
C ILE A 111 -3.19 -5.84 -14.60
N ALA A 112 -4.39 -5.46 -15.06
CA ALA A 112 -5.30 -6.33 -15.78
C ALA A 112 -5.29 -5.95 -17.25
N VAL A 113 -5.04 -6.91 -18.14
CA VAL A 113 -4.84 -6.64 -19.56
C VAL A 113 -5.70 -7.59 -20.41
N PRO A 114 -6.75 -7.09 -21.08
CA PRO A 114 -7.51 -7.87 -22.05
C PRO A 114 -6.67 -8.14 -23.30
N GLN A 115 -7.12 -9.03 -24.18
CA GLN A 115 -6.41 -9.41 -25.41
C GLN A 115 -5.91 -8.20 -26.22
N ALA A 116 -6.77 -7.18 -26.39
CA ALA A 116 -6.45 -5.97 -27.14
C ALA A 116 -5.25 -5.16 -26.58
N GLY A 117 -4.87 -5.39 -25.32
CA GLY A 117 -3.77 -4.69 -24.65
C GLY A 117 -2.39 -5.35 -24.81
N GLU A 118 -2.26 -6.47 -25.52
CA GLU A 118 -1.00 -7.21 -25.62
C GLU A 118 0.17 -6.35 -26.13
N LEU A 119 -0.06 -5.59 -27.21
CA LEU A 119 0.98 -4.74 -27.80
C LEU A 119 1.46 -3.66 -26.83
N ILE A 120 0.56 -3.12 -26.01
CA ILE A 120 0.86 -2.07 -25.02
C ILE A 120 1.77 -2.64 -23.94
N VAL A 121 1.49 -3.85 -23.44
CA VAL A 121 2.33 -4.49 -22.42
C VAL A 121 3.72 -4.80 -22.96
N LYS A 122 3.83 -5.25 -24.22
CA LYS A 122 5.12 -5.44 -24.89
C LYS A 122 5.94 -4.15 -24.92
N GLN A 123 5.31 -3.04 -25.28
CA GLN A 123 5.97 -1.73 -25.31
C GLN A 123 6.33 -1.22 -23.90
N ALA A 124 5.57 -1.61 -22.88
CA ALA A 124 5.81 -1.25 -21.48
C ALA A 124 6.92 -2.11 -20.81
N LEU A 125 7.43 -3.18 -21.44
CA LEU A 125 8.46 -4.06 -20.87
C LEU A 125 9.69 -3.33 -20.29
N PRO A 126 10.26 -2.29 -20.93
CA PRO A 126 11.37 -1.55 -20.34
C PRO A 126 10.98 -0.88 -19.02
N LYS A 127 9.76 -0.33 -18.92
CA LYS A 127 9.25 0.28 -17.70
C LYS A 127 8.98 -0.75 -16.62
N LEU A 128 8.40 -1.90 -16.97
CA LEU A 128 8.19 -3.02 -16.05
C LEU A 128 9.52 -3.52 -15.47
N ARG A 129 10.55 -3.64 -16.31
CA ARG A 129 11.90 -4.00 -15.86
C ARG A 129 12.47 -2.94 -14.89
N GLN A 130 12.30 -1.65 -15.18
CA GLN A 130 12.71 -0.59 -14.27
C GLN A 130 12.04 -0.69 -12.89
N LEU A 131 10.74 -1.00 -12.84
CA LEU A 131 10.02 -1.19 -11.57
C LEU A 131 10.50 -2.42 -10.82
N HIS A 132 10.69 -3.54 -11.54
CA HIS A 132 11.22 -4.76 -10.99
C HIS A 132 12.61 -4.54 -10.37
N ASP A 133 13.49 -3.82 -11.06
CA ASP A 133 14.84 -3.51 -10.58
C ASP A 133 14.83 -2.56 -9.36
N LYS A 134 13.77 -1.76 -9.18
CA LYS A 134 13.51 -0.98 -7.95
C LYS A 134 12.97 -1.84 -6.79
N GLY A 135 12.70 -3.13 -7.00
CA GLY A 135 12.11 -4.03 -6.01
C GLY A 135 10.59 -3.91 -5.86
N ILE A 136 9.91 -3.24 -6.78
CA ILE A 136 8.44 -3.09 -6.77
C ILE A 136 7.80 -4.41 -7.20
N LYS A 137 6.79 -4.86 -6.46
CA LYS A 137 6.07 -6.09 -6.79
C LYS A 137 5.13 -5.85 -7.98
N ILE A 138 5.31 -6.60 -9.05
CA ILE A 138 4.47 -6.49 -10.25
C ILE A 138 3.61 -7.75 -10.40
N THR A 139 2.29 -7.60 -10.44
CA THR A 139 1.35 -8.68 -10.72
C THR A 139 0.54 -8.35 -11.96
N ILE A 140 0.52 -9.23 -12.94
CA ILE A 140 -0.16 -9.00 -14.22
C ILE A 140 -1.15 -10.14 -14.49
N LEU A 141 -2.42 -9.78 -14.65
CA LEU A 141 -3.50 -10.66 -15.06
C LEU A 141 -3.77 -10.43 -16.56
N ILE A 142 -3.60 -11.48 -17.37
CA ILE A 142 -3.73 -11.42 -18.83
C ILE A 142 -4.81 -12.37 -19.34
N SER A 143 -5.34 -12.08 -20.53
CA SER A 143 -6.24 -12.98 -21.26
C SER A 143 -5.52 -14.29 -21.63
N ASP A 144 -6.28 -15.39 -21.77
CA ASP A 144 -5.80 -16.69 -22.25
C ASP A 144 -5.43 -16.73 -23.73
N GLU A 145 -5.69 -15.63 -24.44
CA GLU A 145 -5.38 -15.45 -25.87
C GLU A 145 -4.05 -14.73 -26.13
N PHE A 146 -3.26 -14.42 -25.09
CA PHE A 146 -1.94 -13.80 -25.24
C PHE A 146 -0.91 -14.74 -25.87
N ASP A 147 -0.04 -14.22 -26.74
CA ASP A 147 1.05 -15.01 -27.31
C ASP A 147 2.04 -15.53 -26.24
N LYS A 148 2.47 -16.79 -26.40
CA LYS A 148 3.32 -17.48 -25.43
C LYS A 148 4.70 -16.84 -25.25
N GLU A 149 5.27 -16.25 -26.29
CA GLU A 149 6.56 -15.56 -26.18
C GLU A 149 6.41 -14.27 -25.37
N SER A 150 5.31 -13.54 -25.56
CA SER A 150 4.94 -12.37 -24.76
C SER A 150 4.86 -12.73 -23.28
N ILE A 151 4.10 -13.78 -22.95
CA ILE A 151 3.94 -14.27 -21.59
C ILE A 151 5.29 -14.59 -20.96
N LYS A 152 6.15 -15.31 -21.69
CA LYS A 152 7.49 -15.70 -21.23
C LYS A 152 8.39 -14.48 -20.99
N ALA A 153 8.31 -13.45 -21.83
CA ALA A 153 9.08 -12.22 -21.68
C ALA A 153 8.65 -11.44 -20.44
N ILE A 154 7.33 -11.29 -20.23
CA ILE A 154 6.75 -10.55 -19.10
C ILE A 154 7.00 -11.28 -17.78
N SER A 155 6.91 -12.61 -17.76
CA SER A 155 7.13 -13.45 -16.58
C SER A 155 8.54 -13.36 -16.00
N ARG A 156 9.49 -12.74 -16.71
CA ARG A 156 10.85 -12.47 -16.20
C ARG A 156 10.91 -11.30 -15.21
N VAL A 157 9.91 -10.44 -15.21
CA VAL A 157 9.89 -9.19 -14.41
C VAL A 157 8.61 -9.04 -13.58
N ALA A 158 7.64 -9.93 -13.72
CA ALA A 158 6.35 -9.86 -13.03
C ALA A 158 5.78 -11.26 -12.73
N ASP A 159 4.92 -11.37 -11.71
CA ASP A 159 4.07 -12.57 -11.52
C ASP A 159 2.89 -12.49 -12.48
N VAL A 160 2.82 -13.44 -13.42
CA VAL A 160 1.82 -13.45 -14.50
C VAL A 160 0.79 -14.54 -14.25
N LYS A 161 -0.49 -14.15 -14.33
CA LYS A 161 -1.64 -15.04 -14.21
C LYS A 161 -2.51 -14.92 -15.45
N VAL A 162 -3.04 -16.04 -15.89
CA VAL A 162 -3.87 -16.15 -17.09
C VAL A 162 -5.32 -16.40 -16.68
N LYS A 163 -6.24 -15.57 -17.19
CA LYS A 163 -7.68 -15.71 -16.96
C LYS A 163 -8.44 -15.37 -18.24
N GLY A 164 -9.28 -16.31 -18.71
CA GLY A 164 -10.21 -16.04 -19.80
C GLY A 164 -11.36 -15.13 -19.37
N GLY A 165 -11.96 -14.42 -20.32
CA GLY A 165 -13.12 -13.55 -20.07
C GLY A 165 -12.80 -12.21 -19.40
N LEU A 166 -11.57 -11.70 -19.53
CA LEU A 166 -11.25 -10.33 -19.11
C LEU A 166 -11.91 -9.33 -20.06
N PHE A 167 -12.99 -8.70 -19.62
CA PHE A 167 -13.73 -7.71 -20.38
C PHE A 167 -13.21 -6.27 -20.19
N GLY A 168 -12.46 -6.02 -19.12
CA GLY A 168 -11.92 -4.70 -18.77
C GLY A 168 -10.43 -4.73 -18.47
N GLY A 169 -9.74 -3.65 -18.80
CA GLY A 169 -8.34 -3.45 -18.46
C GLY A 169 -8.17 -2.38 -17.39
N GLY A 170 -7.04 -2.39 -16.71
CA GLY A 170 -6.75 -1.38 -15.71
C GLY A 170 -5.43 -1.60 -15.01
N ILE A 171 -5.06 -0.63 -14.18
CA ILE A 171 -3.84 -0.65 -13.40
C ILE A 171 -4.08 -0.02 -12.03
N ILE A 172 -3.50 -0.63 -11.00
CA ILE A 172 -3.58 -0.20 -9.61
C ILE A 172 -2.15 -0.03 -9.09
N SER A 173 -1.87 1.06 -8.38
CA SER A 173 -0.57 1.35 -7.77
C SER A 173 -0.71 1.68 -6.29
N ASP A 174 0.10 1.02 -5.44
CA ASP A 174 0.27 1.28 -4.00
C ASP A 174 -1.03 1.44 -3.19
N LYS A 175 -2.11 0.73 -3.57
CA LYS A 175 -3.46 0.82 -2.97
C LYS A 175 -4.05 2.24 -2.93
N ARG A 176 -3.53 3.17 -3.74
CA ARG A 176 -3.94 4.58 -3.73
C ARG A 176 -4.46 5.03 -5.08
N TYR A 177 -3.77 4.63 -6.15
CA TYR A 177 -4.09 5.05 -7.50
C TYR A 177 -4.72 3.91 -8.30
N VAL A 178 -5.74 4.23 -9.08
CA VAL A 178 -6.36 3.29 -10.01
C VAL A 178 -6.66 3.97 -11.34
N VAL A 179 -6.39 3.25 -12.44
CA VAL A 179 -6.90 3.56 -13.78
C VAL A 179 -7.72 2.37 -14.26
N ILE A 180 -8.97 2.61 -14.66
CA ILE A 180 -9.87 1.60 -15.25
C ILE A 180 -10.16 2.02 -16.69
N LEU A 181 -9.81 1.18 -17.65
CA LEU A 181 -10.11 1.41 -19.06
C LEU A 181 -11.59 1.08 -19.32
N LEU A 182 -12.29 2.02 -19.92
CA LEU A 182 -13.68 1.86 -20.34
C LEU A 182 -13.69 1.46 -21.82
N GLY A 183 -14.36 0.33 -22.12
CA GLY A 183 -14.50 -0.16 -23.48
C GLY A 183 -15.33 0.80 -24.36
N PRO A 184 -15.23 0.68 -25.70
CA PRO A 184 -15.92 1.54 -26.65
C PRO A 184 -17.45 1.55 -26.53
N GLU A 185 -18.05 0.57 -25.85
CA GLU A 185 -19.50 0.49 -25.60
C GLU A 185 -20.02 1.56 -24.62
N ILE A 186 -19.15 2.16 -23.81
CA ILE A 186 -19.53 3.17 -22.81
C ILE A 186 -19.59 4.58 -23.44
N SER A 187 -18.89 4.81 -24.54
CA SER A 187 -18.91 6.08 -25.27
C SER A 187 -20.01 6.08 -26.35
N SER A 188 -21.11 6.77 -26.09
CA SER A 188 -22.23 6.94 -27.04
C SER A 188 -21.93 7.92 -28.20
N SER A 189 -20.66 8.22 -28.48
CA SER A 189 -20.22 9.22 -29.46
C SER A 189 -19.54 8.56 -30.65
N THR A 190 -19.90 9.04 -31.84
CA THR A 190 -19.51 8.57 -33.19
C THR A 190 -18.00 8.68 -33.53
N SER A 191 -17.16 8.99 -32.55
CA SER A 191 -15.70 8.89 -32.59
C SER A 191 -15.25 7.95 -31.47
N SER A 192 -14.70 6.78 -31.84
CA SER A 192 -14.25 5.73 -30.92
C SER A 192 -13.00 6.13 -30.11
N GLU A 193 -13.08 7.22 -29.35
CA GLU A 193 -12.02 7.59 -28.42
C GLU A 193 -12.08 6.71 -27.17
N ILE A 194 -10.94 6.09 -26.82
CA ILE A 194 -10.82 5.30 -25.59
C ILE A 194 -10.92 6.24 -24.39
N VAL A 195 -11.73 5.84 -23.41
CA VAL A 195 -11.91 6.57 -22.15
C VAL A 195 -11.39 5.72 -20.99
N ALA A 196 -10.86 6.36 -19.95
CA ALA A 196 -10.50 5.71 -18.70
C ALA A 196 -11.00 6.52 -17.50
N ILE A 197 -11.27 5.83 -16.40
CA ILE A 197 -11.47 6.43 -15.08
C ILE A 197 -10.12 6.41 -14.38
N TRP A 198 -9.62 7.56 -13.95
CA TRP A 198 -8.50 7.65 -13.02
C TRP A 198 -9.00 8.12 -11.66
N ALA A 199 -8.49 7.52 -10.59
CA ALA A 199 -8.75 7.98 -9.23
C ALA A 199 -7.50 7.98 -8.35
N ASP A 200 -7.31 9.05 -7.59
CA ASP A 200 -6.39 9.15 -6.44
C ASP A 200 -7.21 9.02 -5.15
N HIS A 201 -7.60 7.79 -4.83
CA HIS A 201 -8.50 7.54 -3.70
C HIS A 201 -8.29 6.14 -3.14
N ALA A 202 -7.83 6.07 -1.89
CA ALA A 202 -7.50 4.80 -1.23
C ALA A 202 -8.70 3.84 -1.16
N GLY A 203 -9.92 4.35 -0.96
CA GLY A 203 -11.12 3.50 -0.95
C GLY A 203 -11.43 2.86 -2.31
N LEU A 204 -11.23 3.59 -3.41
CA LEU A 204 -11.51 3.06 -4.76
C LEU A 204 -10.41 2.13 -5.23
N ALA A 205 -9.15 2.49 -4.98
CA ALA A 205 -8.02 1.62 -5.25
C ALA A 205 -8.07 0.34 -4.38
N GLY A 206 -8.54 0.44 -3.14
CA GLY A 206 -8.81 -0.70 -2.26
C GLY A 206 -9.87 -1.63 -2.84
N PHE A 207 -11.03 -1.10 -3.25
CA PHE A 207 -12.08 -1.89 -3.89
C PHE A 207 -11.61 -2.54 -5.20
N ALA A 208 -10.92 -1.80 -6.06
CA ALA A 208 -10.36 -2.32 -7.30
C ALA A 208 -9.36 -3.45 -7.04
N ARG A 209 -8.57 -3.34 -5.98
CA ARG A 209 -7.61 -4.37 -5.56
C ARG A 209 -8.32 -5.63 -5.07
N GLU A 210 -9.34 -5.50 -4.23
CA GLU A 210 -10.14 -6.65 -3.78
C GLU A 210 -10.78 -7.38 -4.97
N TYR A 211 -11.30 -6.62 -5.94
CA TYR A 211 -11.83 -7.19 -7.17
C TYR A 211 -10.73 -7.90 -7.99
N PHE A 212 -9.55 -7.29 -8.14
CA PHE A 212 -8.41 -7.94 -8.81
C PHE A 212 -7.97 -9.22 -8.09
N ASP A 213 -7.88 -9.21 -6.76
CA ASP A 213 -7.53 -10.37 -5.94
C ASP A 213 -8.58 -11.48 -6.07
N PHE A 214 -9.87 -11.12 -6.16
CA PHE A 214 -10.92 -12.07 -6.51
C PHE A 214 -10.68 -12.67 -7.89
N LEU A 215 -10.35 -11.86 -8.89
CA LEU A 215 -10.06 -12.38 -10.23
C LEU A 215 -8.86 -13.33 -10.25
N LEU A 216 -7.81 -13.03 -9.49
CA LEU A 216 -6.60 -13.86 -9.39
C LEU A 216 -6.86 -15.25 -8.83
N LYS A 217 -7.81 -15.41 -7.90
CA LYS A 217 -8.12 -16.71 -7.27
C LYS A 217 -8.58 -17.75 -8.28
N ASP A 218 -9.28 -17.33 -9.33
CA ASP A 218 -9.74 -18.23 -10.40
C ASP A 218 -8.75 -18.34 -11.57
N ALA A 219 -7.62 -17.61 -11.51
CA ALA A 219 -6.66 -17.53 -12.60
C ALA A 219 -5.62 -18.65 -12.53
N LYS A 220 -5.17 -19.12 -13.71
CA LYS A 220 -4.11 -20.11 -13.82
C LYS A 220 -2.75 -19.42 -13.79
N LYS A 221 -1.74 -20.09 -13.22
CA LYS A 221 -0.35 -19.60 -13.33
C LYS A 221 0.10 -19.72 -14.79
N ALA A 222 0.71 -18.66 -15.31
CA ALA A 222 1.27 -18.61 -16.65
C ALA A 222 2.49 -19.52 -16.81
#